data_AF-A0A098VVT5-F1
#
_entry.id   AF-A0A098VVT5-F1
#
_cell.length_a   1.000
_cell.length_b   1.000
_cell.length_c   1.000
_cell.angle_alpha   90.00
_cell.angle_beta   90.00
_cell.angle_gamma   90.00
#
_symmetry.space_group_name_H-M   'P 1'
#
loop_
_entity.id
_entity.type
_entity.pdbx_description
1 polymer ?
#
loop_
_entity_poly.entity_id
_entity_poly.type
_entity_poly.pdbx_seq_one_letter_code
_entity_poly.pdbx_strand_id
1 'polypeptide(L)' 'MDESGNMDRQMIKELFEQGLMGVEIPSEYGGAGLSFTSALITVEELSKIDPSVGALCDVHVR' A
#
# COMPACT_ATOMS: atom_id res chain seq x y z
N MET A 1 -9.51 6.60 6.31
CA MET A 1 -9.31 8.06 6.23
C MET A 1 -9.82 8.67 7.52
N ASP A 2 -9.25 9.79 7.96
CA ASP A 2 -9.85 10.56 9.04
C ASP A 2 -11.18 11.22 8.59
N GLU A 3 -11.93 11.80 9.54
CA GLU A 3 -13.20 12.50 9.24
C GLU A 3 -13.01 13.71 8.29
N SER A 4 -11.78 14.20 8.13
CA SER A 4 -11.43 15.30 7.24
C SER A 4 -11.04 14.83 5.83
N GLY A 5 -11.05 13.52 5.56
CA GLY A 5 -10.64 12.94 4.29
C GLY A 5 -9.13 13.03 4.02
N ASN A 6 -8.32 13.35 5.03
CA ASN A 6 -6.88 13.41 4.90
C ASN A 6 -6.27 12.05 5.23
N MET A 7 -5.25 11.70 4.44
CA MET A 7 -4.39 10.56 4.74
C MET A 7 -3.21 11.07 5.55
N ASP A 8 -2.92 10.43 6.68
CA ASP A 8 -1.76 10.78 7.50
C ASP A 8 -0.47 10.54 6.70
N ARG A 9 0.35 11.58 6.56
CA ARG A 9 1.65 11.49 5.86
C ARG A 9 2.62 10.55 6.55
N GLN A 10 2.52 10.42 7.88
CA GLN A 10 3.32 9.47 8.63
C GLN A 10 2.93 8.04 8.26
N MET A 11 1.62 7.73 8.20
CA MET A 11 1.12 6.43 7.76
C MET A 11 1.63 6.08 6.36
N ILE A 12 1.54 7.02 5.40
CA ILE A 12 2.05 6.79 4.04
C ILE A 12 3.54 6.44 4.06
N LYS A 13 4.34 7.15 4.87
CA LYS A 13 5.78 6.89 4.98
C LYS A 13 6.05 5.49 5.56
N GLU A 14 5.32 5.08 6.58
CA GLU A 14 5.42 3.74 7.17
C GLU A 14 5.04 2.64 6.15
N LEU A 15 4.03 2.87 5.31
CA LEU A 15 3.66 1.94 4.23
C LEU A 15 4.77 1.79 3.18
N PHE A 16 5.51 2.87 2.87
CA PHE A 16 6.70 2.80 2.02
C PHE A 16 7.86 2.07 2.68
N GLU A 17 8.14 2.36 3.96
CA GLU A 17 9.22 1.70 4.73
C GLU A 17 8.97 0.19 4.87
N GLN A 18 7.71 -0.25 4.94
CA GLN A 18 7.33 -1.67 4.98
C GLN A 18 7.22 -2.33 3.60
N GLY A 19 7.38 -1.58 2.50
CA GLY A 19 7.29 -2.10 1.13
C GLY A 19 5.87 -2.39 0.64
N LEU A 20 4.85 -1.98 1.39
CA LEU A 20 3.43 -2.16 1.07
C LEU A 20 2.96 -1.24 -0.08
N MET A 21 3.67 -0.13 -0.30
CA MET A 21 3.48 0.78 -1.44
C MET A 21 4.21 0.35 -2.71
N GLY A 22 4.84 -0.83 -2.72
CA GLY A 22 5.65 -1.31 -3.85
C GLY A 22 5.68 -2.83 -3.92
N VAL A 23 4.55 -3.48 -3.64
CA VAL A 23 4.49 -4.95 -3.46
C VAL A 23 4.99 -5.69 -4.70
N GLU A 24 4.59 -5.26 -5.89
CA GLU A 24 4.97 -5.89 -7.17
C GLU A 24 6.22 -5.27 -7.82
N ILE A 25 6.63 -4.11 -7.33
CA ILE A 25 7.78 -3.40 -7.88
C ILE A 25 9.03 -4.27 -7.64
N PRO A 26 9.82 -4.56 -8.69
CA PRO A 26 11.04 -5.34 -8.52
C PRO A 26 11.98 -4.71 -7.50
N SER A 27 12.69 -5.54 -6.74
CA SER A 27 13.58 -5.05 -5.66
C SER A 27 14.74 -4.18 -6.18
N GLU A 28 15.10 -4.28 -7.46
CA GLU A 28 16.07 -3.38 -8.10
C GLU A 28 15.61 -1.91 -8.13
N TYR A 29 14.30 -1.66 -8.04
CA TYR A 29 13.69 -0.32 -7.97
C TYR A 29 13.23 0.05 -6.55
N GLY A 30 13.60 -0.75 -5.53
CA GLY A 30 13.23 -0.50 -4.13
C GLY A 30 11.84 -1.02 -3.73
N GLY A 31 11.26 -1.93 -4.52
CA GLY A 31 10.01 -2.61 -4.17
C GLY A 31 10.19 -3.97 -3.49
N ALA A 32 9.09 -4.59 -3.09
CA ALA A 32 9.10 -5.88 -2.41
C ALA A 32 9.31 -7.07 -3.37
N GLY A 33 9.16 -6.87 -4.68
CA GLY A 33 9.39 -7.91 -5.70
C GLY A 33 8.46 -9.13 -5.57
N LEU A 34 7.29 -8.94 -4.97
CA LEU A 34 6.32 -10.00 -4.70
C LEU A 34 5.37 -10.20 -5.89
N SER A 35 4.64 -11.32 -5.84
CA SER A 35 3.68 -11.66 -6.89
C SER A 35 2.44 -10.77 -6.88
N PHE A 36 1.74 -10.68 -8.01
CA PHE A 36 0.43 -10.03 -8.11
C PHE A 36 -0.58 -10.54 -7.07
N THR A 37 -0.57 -11.85 -6.77
CA THR A 37 -1.42 -12.42 -5.71
C THR A 37 -1.08 -11.86 -4.33
N SER A 38 0.20 -11.58 -4.05
CA SER A 38 0.63 -10.95 -2.80
C SER A 38 0.13 -9.50 -2.71
N ALA A 39 0.07 -8.78 -3.82
CA ALA A 39 -0.50 -7.44 -3.87
C ALA A 39 -2.01 -7.46 -3.57
N LEU A 40 -2.75 -8.39 -4.16
CA LEU A 40 -4.19 -8.56 -3.87
C LEU A 40 -4.45 -8.85 -2.38
N ILE A 41 -3.69 -9.77 -1.78
CA ILE A 41 -3.83 -10.08 -0.35
C ILE A 41 -3.50 -8.85 0.50
N THR A 42 -2.45 -8.10 0.13
CA THR A 42 -2.08 -6.87 0.85
C THR A 42 -3.21 -5.85 0.81
N VAL A 43 -3.80 -5.62 -0.37
CA VAL A 43 -4.94 -4.71 -0.54
C VAL A 43 -6.15 -5.21 0.23
N GLU A 44 -6.45 -6.51 0.21
CA GLU A 44 -7.57 -7.11 0.95
C GLU A 44 -7.40 -6.91 2.46
N GLU A 45 -6.24 -7.23 3.03
CA GLU A 45 -5.98 -7.09 4.46
C GLU A 45 -6.02 -5.62 4.92
N LEU A 46 -5.45 -4.70 4.14
CA LEU A 46 -5.52 -3.27 4.44
C LEU A 46 -6.96 -2.75 4.36
N SER A 47 -7.72 -3.22 3.37
CA SER A 47 -9.11 -2.78 3.16
C SER A 47 -10.08 -3.26 4.25
N LYS A 48 -9.74 -4.34 4.99
CA LYS A 48 -10.54 -4.78 6.16
C LYS A 48 -10.54 -3.75 7.29
N ILE A 49 -9.46 -2.98 7.42
CA ILE A 49 -9.32 -1.93 8.43
C ILE A 49 -9.78 -0.59 7.85
N ASP A 50 -9.27 -0.25 6.66
CA ASP A 50 -9.53 1.01 5.99
C ASP A 50 -9.45 0.86 4.46
N PRO A 51 -10.60 0.80 3.76
CA PRO A 51 -10.64 0.68 2.30
C PRO A 51 -9.86 1.77 1.57
N SER A 52 -9.74 2.97 2.15
CA SER A 52 -9.00 4.08 1.53
C SER A 52 -7.49 3.83 1.49
N VAL A 53 -6.95 3.11 2.47
CA VAL A 53 -5.53 2.72 2.52
C VAL A 53 -5.24 1.62 1.50
N GLY A 54 -6.14 0.65 1.37
CA GLY A 54 -6.07 -0.38 0.32
C GLY A 54 -6.09 0.24 -1.08
N ALA A 55 -7.01 1.18 -1.34
CA ALA A 55 -7.08 1.91 -2.60
C ALA A 55 -5.84 2.78 -2.85
N LEU A 56 -5.26 3.37 -1.82
CA LEU A 56 -4.01 4.13 -1.94
C LEU A 56 -2.87 3.21 -2.40
N CYS A 57 -2.71 2.04 -1.78
CA CYS A 57 -1.68 1.07 -2.14
C CYS A 57 -1.91 0.48 -3.55
N ASP A 58 -3.15 0.24 -3.96
CA ASP A 58 -3.45 -0.30 -5.30
C ASP A 58 -3.23 0.73 -6.43
N VAL A 59 -3.76 1.95 -6.25
CA VAL A 59 -3.77 2.96 -7.33
C VAL A 59 -2.41 3.64 -7.49
N HIS A 60 -1.67 3.87 -6.40
CA HIS A 60 -0.41 4.62 -6.44
C HIS A 60 0.84 3.75 -6.62
N VAL A 61 0.69 2.41 -6.66
CA VAL A 61 1.77 1.47 -7.00
C VAL A 61 2.11 1.48 -8.50
N ARG A 62 1.29 2.12 -9.35
CA ARG A 62 1.37 2.02 -10.81
C ARG A 62 2.00 3.23 -11.51
#